data_AF-A0A931R8Y0-F1
#
_entry.id   AF-A0A931R8Y0-F1
#
_cell.length_a   1.000
_cell.length_b   1.000
_cell.length_c   1.000
_cell.angle_alpha   90.00
_cell.angle_beta   90.00
_cell.angle_gamma   90.00
#
_symmetry.space_group_name_H-M   'P 1'
#
loop_
_entity.id
_entity.type
_entity.pdbx_description
1 polymer ?
#
loop_
_entity_poly.entity_id
_entity_poly.type
_entity_poly.pdbx_seq_one_letter_code
_entity_poly.pdbx_strand_id
1 'polypeptide(L)'
;MARKGYRRLVSAVDLLEYPQGGIATTDKKLKEKPAQVKRIMRAMIQALNDIRGERERTVSYIATRWKIDQELAAQSYDIMVRSFSKDGSASAKSIQSVIDSTRSRLQIDRAISVNDVAAFSLLGEVQKELSLR
;
A
#
# COMPACT_ATOMS: atom_id res chain seq x y z
N MET A 1 18.82 4.27 12.11
CA MET A 1 19.78 5.15 11.39
C MET A 1 20.02 6.45 12.13
N ALA A 2 18.99 7.22 12.49
CA ALA A 2 19.15 8.45 13.29
C ALA A 2 19.89 8.22 14.63
N ARG A 3 19.53 7.18 15.39
CA ARG A 3 20.23 6.80 16.64
C ARG A 3 21.70 6.40 16.48
N LYS A 4 22.16 6.13 15.26
CA LYS A 4 23.57 5.86 14.95
C LYS A 4 24.34 7.14 14.54
N GLY A 5 23.74 8.33 14.69
CA GLY A 5 24.34 9.62 14.33
C GLY A 5 24.21 10.00 12.86
N TYR A 6 23.53 9.20 12.03
CA TYR A 6 23.33 9.53 10.62
C TYR A 6 22.29 10.64 10.45
N ARG A 7 22.66 11.67 9.66
CA ARG A 7 21.76 12.77 9.27
C ARG A 7 20.86 12.33 8.11
N ARG A 8 19.54 12.49 8.26
CA ARG A 8 18.59 12.29 7.15
C ARG A 8 18.77 13.41 6.13
N LEU A 9 19.09 13.07 4.89
CA LEU A 9 19.23 14.04 3.80
C LEU A 9 17.88 14.32 3.13
N VAL A 10 17.12 13.26 2.83
CA VAL A 10 15.79 13.35 2.23
C VAL A 10 14.96 12.12 2.59
N SER A 11 13.63 12.23 2.56
CA SER A 11 12.73 11.10 2.67
C SER A 11 12.20 10.71 1.29
N ALA A 12 12.18 9.41 0.98
CA ALA A 12 11.62 8.94 -0.30
C ALA A 12 10.14 9.30 -0.45
N VAL A 13 9.38 9.32 0.66
CA VAL A 13 7.96 9.71 0.68
C VAL A 13 7.73 11.17 0.27
N ASP A 14 8.75 12.03 0.37
CA ASP A 14 8.66 13.44 -0.02
C ASP A 14 8.92 13.64 -1.51
N LEU A 15 9.56 12.68 -2.18
CA LEU A 15 10.04 12.81 -3.57
C LEU A 15 9.35 11.87 -4.55
N LEU A 16 8.86 10.72 -4.09
CA LEU A 16 8.45 9.63 -4.96
C LEU A 16 7.03 9.17 -4.63
N GLU A 17 6.14 9.33 -5.62
CA GLU A 17 4.89 8.60 -5.65
C GLU A 17 5.16 7.22 -6.28
N TYR A 18 5.46 6.23 -5.45
CA TYR A 18 5.78 4.87 -5.90
C TYR A 18 4.92 3.84 -5.16
N PRO A 19 4.11 3.02 -5.86
CA PRO A 19 3.29 2.00 -5.23
C PRO A 19 4.19 0.87 -4.70
N GLN A 20 4.51 0.90 -3.40
CA GLN A 20 5.41 -0.08 -2.78
C GLN A 20 4.74 -1.43 -2.48
N GLY A 21 3.42 -1.47 -2.36
CA GLY A 21 2.69 -2.67 -1.97
C GLY A 21 1.26 -2.67 -2.48
N GLY A 22 0.67 -3.86 -2.47
CA GLY A 22 -0.70 -4.11 -2.89
C GLY A 22 -1.08 -5.56 -2.66
N ILE A 23 -2.31 -5.91 -3.00
CA ILE A 23 -2.79 -7.28 -3.02
C ILE A 23 -2.86 -7.77 -4.47
N ALA A 24 -2.42 -9.00 -4.69
CA ALA A 24 -2.50 -9.65 -5.99
C ALA A 24 -3.31 -10.94 -5.88
N THR A 25 -4.06 -11.26 -6.93
CA THR A 25 -4.76 -12.53 -7.08
C THR A 25 -4.88 -12.88 -8.57
N THR A 26 -5.38 -14.07 -8.88
CA THR A 26 -5.52 -14.51 -10.27
C THR A 26 -6.80 -13.95 -10.90
N ASP A 27 -6.79 -13.76 -12.22
CA ASP A 27 -8.01 -13.40 -12.98
C ASP A 27 -9.13 -14.41 -12.77
N LYS A 28 -8.78 -15.70 -12.66
CA LYS A 28 -9.72 -16.76 -12.31
C LYS A 28 -10.44 -16.46 -11.00
N LYS A 29 -9.70 -16.04 -9.96
CA LYS A 29 -10.28 -15.71 -8.65
C LYS A 29 -11.15 -14.46 -8.72
N LEU A 30 -10.76 -13.45 -9.48
CA LEU A 30 -11.56 -12.24 -9.70
C LEU A 30 -12.92 -12.58 -10.32
N LYS A 31 -12.94 -13.47 -11.32
CA LYS A 31 -14.15 -13.89 -12.03
C LYS A 31 -15.02 -14.85 -11.22
N GLU A 32 -14.43 -15.89 -10.64
CA GLU A 32 -15.17 -16.98 -9.99
C GLU A 32 -15.55 -16.67 -8.54
N LYS A 33 -14.76 -15.85 -7.84
CA LYS A 33 -14.95 -15.59 -6.40
C LYS A 33 -14.87 -14.08 -6.07
N PRO A 34 -15.59 -13.20 -6.79
CA PRO A 34 -15.50 -11.75 -6.59
C PRO A 34 -15.88 -11.32 -5.17
N ALA A 35 -16.88 -11.96 -4.56
CA ALA A 35 -17.28 -11.67 -3.19
C ALA A 35 -16.15 -11.93 -2.17
N GLN A 36 -15.36 -13.00 -2.37
CA GLN A 36 -14.21 -13.28 -1.51
C GLN A 36 -13.12 -12.22 -1.69
N VAL A 37 -12.84 -11.83 -2.95
CA VAL A 37 -11.86 -10.78 -3.24
C VAL A 37 -12.28 -9.45 -2.59
N LYS A 38 -13.55 -9.05 -2.75
CA LYS A 38 -14.10 -7.84 -2.12
C LYS A 38 -14.00 -7.86 -0.59
N ARG A 39 -14.26 -9.02 0.05
CA ARG A 39 -14.08 -9.17 1.51
C ARG A 39 -12.64 -8.92 1.95
N ILE A 40 -11.66 -9.42 1.21
CA ILE A 40 -10.24 -9.18 1.51
C ILE A 40 -9.88 -7.71 1.28
N MET A 41 -10.30 -7.12 0.16
CA MET A 41 -10.09 -5.69 -0.12
C MET A 41 -10.64 -4.82 1.02
N ARG A 42 -11.87 -5.10 1.48
CA ARG A 42 -12.51 -4.38 2.57
C ARG A 42 -11.73 -4.51 3.88
N ALA A 43 -11.33 -5.73 4.24
CA ALA A 43 -10.56 -5.99 5.45
C ALA A 43 -9.21 -5.25 5.42
N MET A 44 -8.54 -5.19 4.26
CA MET A 44 -7.29 -4.46 4.12
C MET A 44 -7.48 -2.94 4.29
N ILE A 45 -8.51 -2.35 3.66
CA ILE A 45 -8.81 -0.92 3.81
C ILE A 45 -9.13 -0.59 5.28
N GLN A 46 -9.94 -1.42 5.94
CA GLN A 46 -10.26 -1.26 7.36
C GLN A 46 -8.99 -1.35 8.22
N ALA A 47 -8.14 -2.35 8.01
CA ALA A 47 -6.88 -2.49 8.74
C ALA A 47 -5.96 -1.27 8.59
N LEU A 48 -5.88 -0.68 7.38
CA LEU A 48 -5.10 0.55 7.16
C LEU A 48 -5.70 1.76 7.92
N ASN A 49 -7.02 1.81 8.06
CA ASN A 49 -7.69 2.84 8.84
C ASN A 49 -7.52 2.62 10.34
N ASP A 50 -7.63 1.39 10.82
CA ASP A 50 -7.41 1.03 12.23
C ASP A 50 -5.97 1.32 12.65
N ILE A 51 -4.98 0.99 11.79
CA ILE A 51 -3.58 1.37 12.00
C ILE A 51 -3.44 2.89 12.22
N ARG A 52 -4.18 3.69 11.47
CA ARG A 52 -4.14 5.16 11.57
C ARG A 52 -4.93 5.69 12.79
N GLY A 53 -6.04 5.04 13.13
CA GLY A 53 -6.92 5.43 14.23
C GLY A 53 -6.40 5.00 15.62
N GLU A 54 -5.67 3.89 15.70
CA GLU A 54 -5.21 3.28 16.94
C GLU A 54 -3.67 3.29 17.04
N ARG A 55 -3.09 4.49 17.10
CA ARG A 55 -1.62 4.67 17.12
C ARG A 55 -0.93 3.86 18.22
N GLU A 56 -1.36 4.00 19.47
CA GLU A 56 -0.69 3.37 20.63
C GLU A 56 -0.71 1.84 20.56
N ARG A 57 -1.85 1.27 20.17
CA ARG A 57 -2.00 -0.17 19.95
C ARG A 57 -1.10 -0.62 18.81
N THR A 58 -1.06 0.13 17.70
CA THR A 58 -0.22 -0.22 16.55
C THR A 58 1.26 -0.13 16.89
N VAL A 59 1.69 0.89 17.62
CA VAL A 59 3.07 1.03 18.11
C VAL A 59 3.45 -0.15 19.02
N SER A 60 2.57 -0.53 19.94
CA SER A 60 2.79 -1.68 20.82
C SER A 60 2.89 -2.99 20.04
N TYR A 61 2.05 -3.16 19.01
CA TYR A 61 2.13 -4.28 18.09
C TYR A 61 3.47 -4.30 17.33
N ILE A 62 3.92 -3.15 16.82
CA ILE A 62 5.20 -3.03 16.12
C ILE A 62 6.37 -3.38 17.05
N ALA A 63 6.40 -2.82 18.26
CA ALA A 63 7.44 -3.11 19.25
C ALA A 63 7.55 -4.62 19.53
N THR A 64 6.40 -5.26 19.75
CA THR A 64 6.31 -6.70 20.02
C THR A 64 6.72 -7.54 18.81
N ARG A 65 6.16 -7.24 17.63
CA ARG A 65 6.31 -8.06 16.42
C ARG A 65 7.73 -8.03 15.85
N TRP A 66 8.41 -6.89 15.98
CA TRP A 66 9.78 -6.70 15.50
C TRP A 66 10.83 -6.75 16.62
N LYS A 67 10.42 -6.95 17.88
CA LYS A 67 11.31 -7.02 19.06
C LYS A 67 12.21 -5.79 19.19
N ILE A 68 11.60 -4.61 19.08
CA ILE A 68 12.27 -3.30 19.22
C ILE A 68 11.68 -2.51 20.39
N ASP A 69 12.40 -1.51 20.87
CA ASP A 69 11.89 -0.64 21.92
C ASP A 69 10.72 0.24 21.45
N GLN A 70 9.91 0.69 22.42
CA GLN A 70 8.70 1.48 22.18
C GLN A 70 8.97 2.76 21.41
N GLU A 71 10.07 3.45 21.70
CA GLU A 71 10.40 4.72 21.05
C GLU A 71 10.81 4.50 19.59
N LEU A 72 11.57 3.43 19.28
CA LEU A 72 11.90 3.06 17.90
C LEU A 72 10.66 2.59 17.13
N ALA A 73 9.75 1.87 17.78
CA ALA A 73 8.46 1.48 17.20
C ALA A 73 7.59 2.70 16.87
N ALA A 74 7.51 3.68 17.78
CA ALA A 74 6.78 4.93 17.58
C ALA A 74 7.34 5.73 16.40
N GLN A 75 8.67 5.89 16.32
CA GLN A 75 9.32 6.57 15.19
C GLN A 75 9.05 5.85 13.87
N SER A 76 9.10 4.51 13.87
CA SER A 76 8.82 3.70 12.67
C SER A 76 7.37 3.84 12.23
N TYR A 77 6.43 3.83 13.17
CA TYR A 77 5.01 4.09 12.92
C TYR A 77 4.79 5.46 12.27
N ASP A 78 5.34 6.53 12.86
CA ASP A 78 5.12 7.90 12.41
C ASP A 78 5.63 8.13 10.97
N ILE A 79 6.64 7.36 10.55
CA ILE A 79 7.16 7.34 9.18
C ILE A 79 6.23 6.53 8.27
N MET A 80 5.89 5.29 8.65
CA MET A 80 5.16 4.36 7.78
C MET A 80 3.71 4.77 7.56
N VAL A 81 3.00 5.21 8.61
CA VAL A 81 1.56 5.52 8.52
C VAL A 81 1.23 6.59 7.47
N ARG A 82 2.18 7.49 7.21
CA ARG A 82 2.07 8.55 6.19
C ARG A 82 2.09 8.01 4.76
N SER A 83 2.71 6.86 4.53
CA SER A 83 2.77 6.21 3.22
C SER A 83 1.56 5.31 2.90
N PHE A 84 0.73 5.00 3.89
CA PHE A 84 -0.42 4.12 3.69
C PHE A 84 -1.59 4.86 3.03
N SER A 85 -2.18 4.24 2.02
CA SER A 85 -3.41 4.73 1.39
C SER A 85 -4.54 4.86 2.42
N LYS A 86 -5.44 5.82 2.24
CA LYS A 86 -6.65 5.98 3.06
C LYS A 86 -7.82 5.15 2.57
N ASP A 87 -7.83 4.84 1.28
CA ASP A 87 -8.94 4.19 0.58
C ASP A 87 -8.51 2.94 -0.21
N GLY A 88 -7.29 2.45 0.01
CA GLY A 88 -6.72 1.31 -0.69
C GLY A 88 -6.21 1.61 -2.11
N SER A 89 -6.34 2.86 -2.60
CA SER A 89 -5.91 3.22 -3.95
C SER A 89 -4.45 3.63 -4.05
N ALA A 90 -3.89 3.46 -5.24
CA ALA A 90 -2.66 4.08 -5.70
C ALA A 90 -2.95 4.82 -7.01
N SER A 91 -2.17 5.86 -7.31
CA SER A 91 -2.31 6.64 -8.54
C SER A 91 -2.07 5.77 -9.79
N ALA A 92 -2.96 5.91 -10.79
CA ALA A 92 -2.76 5.24 -12.08
C ALA A 92 -1.44 5.66 -12.74
N LYS A 93 -1.04 6.93 -12.60
CA LYS A 93 0.24 7.43 -13.11
C LYS A 93 1.43 6.74 -12.44
N SER A 94 1.37 6.54 -11.12
CA SER A 94 2.47 5.89 -10.40
C SER A 94 2.56 4.41 -10.76
N ILE A 95 1.43 3.71 -10.92
CA ILE A 95 1.40 2.33 -11.41
C ILE A 95 1.96 2.24 -12.84
N GLN A 96 1.52 3.13 -13.76
CA GLN A 96 2.03 3.14 -15.13
C GLN A 96 3.55 3.38 -15.18
N SER A 97 4.07 4.28 -14.32
CA SER A 97 5.51 4.53 -14.23
C SER A 97 6.30 3.28 -13.82
N VAL A 98 5.75 2.46 -12.90
CA VAL A 98 6.35 1.18 -12.52
C VAL A 98 6.29 0.16 -13.65
N ILE A 99 5.16 0.11 -14.38
CA ILE A 99 5.01 -0.75 -15.56
C ILE A 99 6.06 -0.38 -16.61
N ASP A 100 6.18 0.89 -16.98
CA ASP A 100 7.08 1.36 -18.03
C ASP A 100 8.55 1.14 -17.65
N SER A 101 8.91 1.44 -16.39
CA SER A 101 10.26 1.15 -15.86
C SER A 101 10.58 -0.35 -15.90
N THR A 102 9.62 -1.20 -15.53
CA THR A 102 9.79 -2.66 -15.57
C THR A 102 9.90 -3.17 -17.01
N ARG A 103 9.07 -2.66 -17.93
CA ARG A 103 9.14 -3.00 -19.36
C ARG A 103 10.48 -2.63 -19.97
N SER A 104 10.97 -1.43 -19.70
CA SER A 104 12.28 -0.98 -20.19
C SER A 104 13.41 -1.87 -19.66
N ARG A 105 13.40 -2.18 -18.36
CA ARG A 105 14.42 -3.05 -17.73
C ARG A 105 14.39 -4.49 -18.25
N LEU A 106 13.20 -5.01 -18.58
CA LEU A 106 13.02 -6.37 -19.10
C LEU A 106 13.02 -6.45 -20.63
N GLN A 107 13.22 -5.33 -21.33
CA GLN A 107 13.17 -5.24 -22.80
C GLN A 107 11.86 -5.79 -23.38
N ILE A 108 10.73 -5.46 -22.75
CA ILE A 108 9.39 -5.87 -23.19
C ILE A 108 8.77 -4.81 -24.09
N ASP A 109 8.71 -5.10 -25.39
CA ASP A 109 8.16 -4.19 -26.39
C ASP A 109 6.64 -4.08 -26.36
N ARG A 110 5.93 -5.13 -25.91
CA ARG A 110 4.47 -5.13 -25.82
C ARG A 110 4.00 -4.02 -24.88
N ALA A 111 3.06 -3.18 -25.33
CA ALA A 111 2.39 -2.22 -24.48
C ALA A 111 1.64 -2.92 -23.33
N ILE A 112 1.74 -2.36 -22.12
CA ILE A 112 1.01 -2.79 -20.94
C ILE A 112 0.45 -1.53 -20.29
N SER A 113 -0.86 -1.51 -20.09
CA SER A 113 -1.59 -0.43 -19.44
C SER A 113 -1.88 -0.79 -17.98
N VAL A 114 -2.22 0.22 -17.18
CA VAL A 114 -2.66 0.01 -15.80
C VAL A 114 -3.86 -0.95 -15.69
N ASN A 115 -4.78 -0.90 -16.65
CA ASN A 115 -5.97 -1.77 -16.65
C ASN A 115 -5.64 -3.25 -16.86
N ASP A 116 -4.46 -3.56 -17.40
CA ASP A 116 -4.00 -4.94 -17.57
C ASP A 116 -3.50 -5.55 -16.25
N VAL A 117 -3.25 -4.72 -15.22
CA VAL A 117 -2.67 -5.17 -13.94
C VAL A 117 -3.48 -4.78 -12.70
N ALA A 118 -4.36 -3.77 -12.81
CA ALA A 118 -5.11 -3.23 -11.68
C ALA A 118 -6.62 -3.37 -11.86
N ALA A 119 -7.28 -3.99 -10.88
CA ALA A 119 -8.73 -4.17 -10.83
C ALA A 119 -9.45 -2.95 -10.20
N PHE A 120 -9.38 -1.77 -10.83
CA PHE A 120 -9.93 -0.53 -10.27
C PHE A 120 -11.45 -0.52 -10.11
N SER A 121 -12.19 -1.19 -11.00
CA SER A 121 -13.66 -1.27 -10.91
C SER A 121 -14.10 -1.94 -9.60
N LEU A 122 -13.48 -3.07 -9.26
CA LEU A 122 -13.78 -3.84 -8.06
C LEU A 122 -13.40 -3.06 -6.78
N LEU A 123 -12.27 -2.35 -6.80
CA LEU A 123 -11.90 -1.45 -5.72
C LEU A 123 -12.93 -0.33 -5.54
N GLY A 124 -13.42 0.27 -6.62
CA GLY A 124 -14.44 1.31 -6.59
C GLY A 124 -15.76 0.84 -5.97
N GLU A 125 -16.19 -0.40 -6.24
CA GLU A 125 -17.35 -1.00 -5.56
C GLU A 125 -17.14 -1.08 -4.04
N VAL A 126 -15.98 -1.61 -3.61
CA VAL A 126 -15.67 -1.76 -2.18
C VAL A 126 -15.58 -0.39 -1.48
N GLN A 127 -15.02 0.62 -2.16
CA GLN A 127 -14.95 1.98 -1.62
C GLN A 127 -16.34 2.58 -1.41
N LYS A 128 -17.28 2.38 -2.34
CA LYS A 128 -18.68 2.79 -2.19
C LYS A 128 -19.37 2.06 -1.05
N GLU A 129 -19.18 0.75 -0.95
CA GLU A 129 -19.70 -0.07 0.16
C GLU A 129 -19.18 0.39 1.54
N LEU A 130 -18.00 1.03 1.58
CA LEU A 130 -17.38 1.62 2.77
C LEU A 130 -17.66 3.12 2.94
N SER A 131 -18.46 3.74 2.07
CA SER A 131 -18.74 5.18 2.08
C SER A 131 -17.50 6.07 1.97
N LEU A 132 -16.45 5.61 1.26
CA LEU A 132 -15.20 6.36 1.07
C LEU A 132 -15.23 7.24 -0.19
N ARG A 133 -16.12 6.94 -1.15
CA ARG A 133 -16.36 7.67 -2.40
C ARG A 133 -17.77 7.43 -2.91
#